data_AF-A0AA39W3V0-F1
#
_entry.id   AF-A0AA39W3V0-F1
#
_cell.length_a   1.000
_cell.length_b   1.000
_cell.length_c   1.000
_cell.angle_alpha   90.00
_cell.angle_beta   90.00
_cell.angle_gamma   90.00
#
_symmetry.space_group_name_H-M   'P 1'
#
loop_
_entity.id
_entity.type
_entity.pdbx_description
1 polymer ?
#
loop_
_entity_poly.entity_id
_entity_poly.type
_entity_poly.pdbx_seq_one_letter_code
_entity_poly.pdbx_strand_id
1 'polypeptide(L)'
;MSENAYSDVKALDLLNELERILESDPLIDEVGFVHPSQFSTLKEAAGGSTSSQDISEHENTNFWIQDHKLGISTQVLLPLYRAAKHAFMAALREYKTSENLPGNSGDDSLESEVMSHSKALLMLSCDFGTAWNSRKFIVLKKQLLPMFIDELLLSALILSYAPKSERAWSHRRWVIHTISGNSILQQIIEGESELVEKIAEV
;
A
#
# COMPACT_ATOMS: atom_id res chain seq x y z
N MET A 1 22.74 17.22 -15.45
CA MET A 1 21.47 17.77 -14.92
C MET A 1 20.23 17.16 -15.58
N SER A 2 20.31 16.61 -16.80
CA SER A 2 19.18 15.98 -17.50
C SER A 2 18.84 14.55 -17.06
N GLU A 3 19.85 13.74 -16.71
CA GLU A 3 19.68 12.31 -16.41
C GLU A 3 18.96 12.04 -15.08
N ASN A 4 19.24 12.85 -14.05
CA ASN A 4 18.53 12.77 -12.76
C ASN A 4 17.06 13.17 -12.89
N ALA A 5 16.75 14.24 -13.64
CA ALA A 5 15.38 14.67 -13.84
C ALA A 5 14.55 13.63 -14.61
N TYR A 6 15.16 12.97 -15.61
CA TYR A 6 14.52 11.87 -16.34
C TYR A 6 14.28 10.64 -15.45
N SER A 7 15.26 10.30 -14.59
CA SER A 7 15.11 9.22 -13.61
C SER A 7 14.02 9.51 -12.57
N ASP A 8 13.88 10.78 -12.15
CA ASP A 8 12.87 11.18 -11.17
C ASP A 8 11.45 11.15 -11.77
N VAL A 9 11.27 11.59 -13.01
CA VAL A 9 9.99 11.48 -13.74
C VAL A 9 9.57 10.02 -13.87
N LYS A 10 10.48 9.14 -14.29
CA LYS A 10 10.20 7.70 -14.41
C LYS A 10 9.85 7.07 -13.06
N ALA A 11 10.50 7.50 -11.97
CA ALA A 11 10.19 7.00 -10.63
C ALA A 11 8.81 7.47 -10.13
N LEU A 12 8.39 8.68 -10.50
CA LEU A 12 7.06 9.21 -10.22
C LEU A 12 5.98 8.46 -11.02
N ASP A 13 6.25 8.17 -12.30
CA ASP A 13 5.33 7.38 -13.13
C ASP A 13 5.09 5.98 -12.53
N LEU A 14 6.16 5.34 -12.03
CA LEU A 14 6.06 4.06 -11.32
C LEU A 14 5.21 4.14 -10.05
N LEU A 15 5.32 5.24 -9.29
CA LEU A 15 4.50 5.45 -8.10
C LEU A 15 3.03 5.63 -8.47
N ASN A 16 2.74 6.50 -9.44
CA ASN A 16 1.39 6.75 -9.92
C ASN A 16 0.73 5.48 -10.46
N GLU A 17 1.53 4.62 -11.09
CA GLU A 17 1.06 3.32 -11.52
C GLU A 17 0.73 2.39 -10.36
N LEU A 18 1.65 2.24 -9.39
CA LEU A 18 1.40 1.45 -8.18
C LEU A 18 0.13 1.91 -7.45
N GLU A 19 -0.06 3.21 -7.29
CA GLU A 19 -1.23 3.75 -6.59
C GLU A 19 -2.53 3.47 -7.35
N ARG A 20 -2.54 3.61 -8.69
CA ARG A 20 -3.68 3.21 -9.52
C ARG A 20 -4.00 1.72 -9.42
N ILE A 21 -2.98 0.88 -9.28
CA ILE A 21 -3.16 -0.56 -9.07
C ILE A 21 -3.86 -0.80 -7.73
N LEU A 22 -3.37 -0.18 -6.66
CA LEU A 22 -3.91 -0.32 -5.30
C LEU A 22 -5.30 0.28 -5.10
N GLU A 23 -5.67 1.25 -5.94
CA GLU A 23 -7.00 1.85 -5.99
C GLU A 23 -7.96 0.99 -6.83
N SER A 24 -7.50 0.43 -7.95
CA SER A 24 -8.35 -0.37 -8.85
C SER A 24 -8.63 -1.78 -8.31
N ASP A 25 -7.71 -2.37 -7.55
CA ASP A 25 -7.91 -3.64 -6.87
C ASP A 25 -7.74 -3.49 -5.33
N PRO A 26 -8.84 -3.19 -4.60
CA PRO A 26 -8.79 -3.07 -3.15
C PRO A 26 -8.69 -4.43 -2.44
N LEU A 27 -8.81 -5.54 -3.16
CA LEU A 27 -8.80 -6.90 -2.60
C LEU A 27 -7.41 -7.53 -2.58
N ILE A 28 -6.38 -6.79 -3.02
CA ILE A 28 -4.99 -7.28 -2.99
C ILE A 28 -4.63 -7.80 -1.60
N ASP A 29 -4.30 -9.09 -1.51
CA ASP A 29 -4.06 -9.82 -0.27
C ASP A 29 -2.60 -10.30 -0.11
N GLU A 30 -1.84 -10.31 -1.20
CA GLU A 30 -0.44 -10.73 -1.23
C GLU A 30 0.41 -9.80 -2.10
N VAL A 31 1.61 -9.44 -1.61
CA VAL A 31 2.62 -8.71 -2.39
C VAL A 31 3.90 -9.53 -2.46
N GLY A 32 4.40 -9.75 -3.68
CA GLY A 32 5.66 -10.44 -3.95
C GLY A 32 6.68 -9.55 -4.64
N PHE A 33 7.95 -9.70 -4.27
CA PHE A 33 9.07 -9.05 -4.97
C PHE A 33 9.70 -10.04 -5.97
N VAL A 34 9.48 -9.78 -7.25
CA VAL A 34 9.74 -10.76 -8.33
C VAL A 34 10.94 -10.31 -9.15
N HIS A 35 11.86 -11.24 -9.44
CA HIS A 35 12.97 -10.94 -10.33
C HIS A 35 12.45 -10.76 -11.78
N PRO A 36 12.94 -9.80 -12.58
CA PRO A 36 12.47 -9.56 -13.95
C PRO A 36 12.39 -10.82 -14.82
N SER A 37 13.34 -11.75 -14.66
CA SER A 37 13.36 -13.01 -15.43
C SER A 37 12.20 -13.97 -15.11
N GLN A 38 11.48 -13.77 -14.01
CA GLN A 38 10.38 -14.64 -13.57
C GLN A 38 9.01 -14.10 -14.02
N PHE A 39 8.92 -12.85 -14.49
CA PHE A 39 7.66 -12.27 -14.97
C PHE A 39 7.09 -13.01 -16.18
N SER A 40 7.94 -13.45 -17.11
CA SER A 40 7.49 -14.23 -18.27
C SER A 40 6.79 -15.52 -17.85
N THR A 41 7.36 -16.23 -16.88
CA THR A 41 6.78 -17.47 -16.33
C THR A 41 5.46 -17.21 -15.61
N LEU A 42 5.35 -16.12 -14.85
CA LEU A 42 4.09 -15.73 -14.20
C LEU A 42 3.00 -15.39 -15.22
N LYS A 43 3.34 -14.71 -16.32
CA LYS A 43 2.40 -14.39 -17.40
C LYS A 43 1.94 -15.63 -18.17
N GLU A 44 2.83 -16.59 -18.40
CA GLU A 44 2.49 -17.86 -19.04
C GLU A 44 1.56 -18.71 -18.15
N ALA A 45 1.84 -18.76 -16.83
CA ALA A 45 1.00 -19.45 -15.86
C ALA A 45 -0.40 -18.82 -15.71
N ALA A 46 -0.54 -17.52 -15.99
CA ALA A 46 -1.80 -16.78 -15.98
C ALA A 46 -2.81 -17.18 -17.08
N GLY A 47 -2.49 -18.17 -17.91
CA GLY A 47 -3.34 -18.56 -19.04
C GLY A 47 -3.19 -17.65 -20.26
N GLY A 48 -2.08 -16.90 -20.35
CA GLY A 48 -1.68 -16.15 -21.53
C GLY A 48 -1.39 -17.08 -22.72
N SER A 49 -2.44 -17.62 -23.32
CA SER A 49 -2.37 -18.17 -24.66
C SER A 49 -2.06 -17.01 -25.59
N THR A 50 -0.92 -17.06 -26.27
CA THR A 50 -0.59 -16.15 -27.36
C THR A 50 -1.51 -16.39 -28.55
N SER A 51 -2.79 -16.02 -28.43
CA SER A 51 -3.61 -15.71 -29.59
C SER A 51 -3.16 -14.34 -30.08
N SER A 52 -2.44 -14.35 -31.19
CA SER A 52 -2.09 -13.18 -31.96
C SER A 52 -3.34 -12.34 -32.22
N GLN A 53 -3.20 -11.02 -32.06
CA GLN A 53 -4.13 -9.93 -32.39
C GLN A 53 -4.85 -9.31 -31.17
N ASP A 54 -4.53 -8.04 -31.01
CA ASP A 54 -5.15 -7.01 -30.16
C ASP A 54 -4.84 -7.07 -28.67
N ILE A 55 -3.84 -6.28 -28.24
CA ILE A 55 -3.92 -5.22 -27.20
C ILE A 55 -2.50 -4.63 -27.01
N SER A 56 -2.43 -3.30 -27.05
CA SER A 56 -1.27 -2.39 -26.92
C SER A 56 0.01 -2.93 -26.26
N GLU A 57 1.12 -2.80 -27.00
CA GLU A 57 2.53 -3.00 -26.63
C GLU A 57 3.05 -2.05 -25.52
N HIS A 58 2.43 -2.07 -24.35
CA HIS A 58 3.09 -1.68 -23.12
C HIS A 58 3.02 -2.88 -22.18
N GLU A 59 3.81 -3.91 -22.49
CA GLU A 59 4.10 -4.97 -21.55
C GLU A 59 4.66 -4.32 -20.28
N ASN A 60 3.80 -4.19 -19.27
CA ASN A 60 4.27 -3.69 -18.00
C ASN A 60 5.22 -4.73 -17.41
N THR A 61 6.50 -4.38 -17.39
CA THR A 61 7.59 -5.24 -16.89
C THR A 61 7.84 -5.00 -15.41
N ASN A 62 7.16 -4.03 -14.81
CA ASN A 62 7.41 -3.56 -13.46
C ASN A 62 6.41 -4.11 -12.45
N PHE A 63 5.16 -4.31 -12.87
CA PHE A 63 4.07 -4.81 -12.04
C PHE A 63 3.34 -5.97 -12.72
N TRP A 64 2.93 -6.95 -11.92
CA TRP A 64 2.11 -8.08 -12.34
C TRP A 64 0.95 -8.20 -11.35
N ILE A 65 -0.26 -8.41 -11.86
CA ILE A 65 -1.47 -8.54 -11.04
C ILE A 65 -2.24 -9.73 -11.57
N GLN A 66 -2.57 -10.67 -10.70
CA GLN A 66 -3.48 -11.76 -11.00
C GLN A 66 -4.05 -12.31 -9.69
N ASP A 67 -5.35 -12.65 -9.68
CA ASP A 67 -6.01 -13.28 -8.53
C ASP A 67 -5.75 -12.53 -7.21
N HIS A 68 -5.81 -11.19 -7.25
CA HIS A 68 -5.53 -10.29 -6.12
C HIS A 68 -4.10 -10.35 -5.56
N LYS A 69 -3.16 -10.91 -6.33
CA LYS A 69 -1.73 -10.92 -5.98
C LYS A 69 -0.98 -9.88 -6.78
N LEU A 70 -0.15 -9.09 -6.10
CA LEU A 70 0.68 -8.06 -6.71
C LEU A 70 2.15 -8.47 -6.73
N GLY A 71 2.71 -8.65 -7.92
CA GLY A 71 4.15 -8.81 -8.13
C GLY A 71 4.81 -7.48 -8.48
N ILE A 72 5.82 -7.06 -7.72
CA ILE A 72 6.64 -5.87 -7.99
C ILE A 72 8.03 -6.30 -8.41
N SER A 73 8.50 -5.78 -9.55
CA SER A 73 9.80 -6.13 -10.09
C SER A 73 10.93 -5.59 -9.23
N THR A 74 11.90 -6.45 -8.89
CA THR A 74 13.03 -6.07 -8.03
C THR A 74 13.89 -4.94 -8.63
N GLN A 75 13.86 -4.79 -9.97
CA GLN A 75 14.59 -3.73 -10.67
C GLN A 75 14.07 -2.31 -10.35
N VAL A 76 12.80 -2.19 -9.97
CA VAL A 76 12.17 -0.88 -9.71
C VAL A 76 12.05 -0.54 -8.22
N LEU A 77 12.38 -1.46 -7.31
CA LEU A 77 12.13 -1.27 -5.88
C LEU A 77 12.79 -0.01 -5.31
N LEU A 78 14.07 0.21 -5.61
CA LEU A 78 14.79 1.38 -5.10
C LEU A 78 14.24 2.72 -5.63
N PRO A 79 14.08 2.93 -6.95
CA PRO A 79 13.50 4.17 -7.46
C PRO A 79 12.05 4.37 -6.98
N LEU A 80 11.24 3.31 -6.96
CA LEU A 80 9.86 3.36 -6.48
C LEU A 80 9.78 3.72 -4.99
N TYR A 81 10.62 3.11 -4.14
CA TYR A 81 10.73 3.48 -2.72
C TYR A 81 11.08 4.96 -2.54
N ARG A 82 12.06 5.46 -3.31
CA ARG A 82 12.47 6.88 -3.24
C ARG A 82 11.33 7.80 -3.63
N ALA A 83 10.61 7.49 -4.71
CA ALA A 83 9.44 8.26 -5.14
C ALA A 83 8.34 8.24 -4.08
N ALA A 84 7.92 7.07 -3.60
CA ALA A 84 6.90 6.91 -2.57
C ALA A 84 7.25 7.68 -1.30
N LYS A 85 8.52 7.57 -0.84
CA LYS A 85 9.00 8.31 0.33
C LYS A 85 8.97 9.82 0.10
N HIS A 86 9.38 10.29 -1.07
CA HIS A 86 9.40 11.71 -1.37
C HIS A 86 7.98 12.29 -1.42
N ALA A 87 7.07 11.62 -2.15
CA ALA A 87 5.66 11.99 -2.26
C ALA A 87 4.98 12.00 -0.88
N PHE A 88 5.15 10.94 -0.08
CA PHE A 88 4.62 10.88 1.29
C PHE A 88 5.13 12.04 2.16
N MET A 89 6.44 12.32 2.13
CA MET A 89 7.02 13.39 2.94
C MET A 89 6.59 14.78 2.45
N ALA A 90 6.30 14.95 1.16
CA ALA A 90 5.75 16.19 0.60
C ALA A 90 4.30 16.39 1.05
N ALA A 91 3.42 15.42 0.79
CA ALA A 91 2.02 15.46 1.23
C ALA A 91 1.89 15.65 2.74
N LEU A 92 2.73 14.99 3.54
CA LEU A 92 2.71 15.16 5.00
C LEU A 92 3.12 16.58 5.44
N ARG A 93 4.04 17.24 4.73
CA ARG A 93 4.42 18.64 5.04
C ARG A 93 3.27 19.58 4.71
N GLU A 94 2.63 19.37 3.57
CA GLU A 94 1.50 20.20 3.11
C GLU A 94 0.31 20.03 4.04
N TYR A 95 -0.05 18.80 4.37
CA TYR A 95 -1.07 18.48 5.38
C TYR A 95 -0.80 19.17 6.72
N LYS A 96 0.42 19.06 7.27
CA LYS A 96 0.78 19.71 8.53
C LYS A 96 0.76 21.23 8.43
N THR A 97 1.14 21.81 7.30
CA THR A 97 1.08 23.25 7.10
C THR A 97 -0.36 23.74 7.10
N SER A 98 -1.23 22.99 6.42
CA SER A 98 -2.67 23.23 6.33
C SER A 98 -3.37 23.15 7.69
N GLU A 99 -3.04 22.14 8.51
CA GLU A 99 -3.61 21.96 9.85
C GLU A 99 -3.28 23.10 10.83
N ASN A 100 -2.15 23.79 10.62
CA ASN A 100 -1.73 24.90 11.48
C ASN A 100 -2.43 26.24 11.12
N LEU A 101 -3.20 26.30 10.04
CA LEU A 101 -3.90 27.52 9.62
C LEU A 101 -5.30 27.61 10.28
N PRO A 102 -5.64 28.74 10.94
CA PRO A 102 -6.93 28.90 11.59
C PRO A 102 -8.07 29.01 10.57
N GLY A 103 -9.09 28.17 10.72
CA GLY A 103 -10.32 28.21 9.92
C GLY A 103 -10.42 27.15 8.82
N ASN A 104 -9.45 26.22 8.72
CA ASN A 104 -9.52 25.18 7.71
C ASN A 104 -10.43 24.02 8.17
N SER A 105 -11.55 23.83 7.48
CA SER A 105 -12.25 22.54 7.50
C SER A 105 -11.33 21.53 6.83
N GLY A 106 -10.90 20.51 7.57
CA GLY A 106 -9.88 19.54 7.13
C GLY A 106 -9.99 19.20 5.64
N ASP A 107 -8.91 19.46 4.91
CA ASP A 107 -8.85 19.23 3.47
C ASP A 107 -8.78 17.72 3.21
N ASP A 108 -9.94 17.14 2.88
CA ASP A 108 -10.09 15.72 2.54
C ASP A 108 -9.11 15.29 1.43
N SER A 109 -8.72 16.21 0.54
CA SER A 109 -7.78 15.94 -0.54
C SER A 109 -6.37 15.66 -0.02
N LEU A 110 -5.84 16.51 0.86
CA LEU A 110 -4.50 16.32 1.44
C LEU A 110 -4.43 15.08 2.33
N GLU A 111 -5.50 14.80 3.07
CA GLU A 111 -5.59 13.59 3.87
C GLU A 111 -5.58 12.34 2.99
N SER A 112 -6.31 12.36 1.87
CA SER A 112 -6.29 11.30 0.87
C SER A 112 -4.89 11.07 0.27
N GLU A 113 -4.16 12.13 -0.08
CA GLU A 113 -2.78 12.02 -0.59
C GLU A 113 -1.83 11.40 0.44
N VAL A 114 -1.90 11.85 1.70
CA VAL A 114 -1.11 11.25 2.78
C VAL A 114 -1.44 9.76 2.93
N MET A 115 -2.72 9.39 2.83
CA MET A 115 -3.17 8.00 2.93
C MET A 115 -2.74 7.16 1.71
N SER A 116 -2.80 7.70 0.49
CA SER A 116 -2.35 7.00 -0.73
C SER A 116 -0.83 6.74 -0.70
N HIS A 117 -0.03 7.81 -0.55
CA HIS A 117 1.42 7.70 -0.59
C HIS A 117 1.98 6.89 0.59
N SER A 118 1.35 6.96 1.77
CA SER A 118 1.75 6.12 2.91
C SER A 118 1.43 4.65 2.70
N LYS A 119 0.32 4.29 2.02
CA LYS A 119 0.00 2.91 1.65
C LYS A 119 1.11 2.36 0.73
N ALA A 120 1.42 3.08 -0.35
CA ALA A 120 2.47 2.70 -1.28
C ALA A 120 3.85 2.57 -0.59
N LEU A 121 4.21 3.53 0.27
CA LEU A 121 5.47 3.50 1.01
C LEU A 121 5.56 2.31 1.98
N LEU A 122 4.47 2.00 2.70
CA LEU A 122 4.45 0.90 3.67
C LEU A 122 4.55 -0.47 3.01
N MET A 123 4.02 -0.65 1.79
CA MET A 123 4.25 -1.89 1.04
C MET A 123 5.73 -2.11 0.70
N LEU A 124 6.48 -1.04 0.46
CA LEU A 124 7.91 -1.09 0.12
C LEU A 124 8.80 -1.07 1.37
N SER A 125 8.30 -0.53 2.48
CA SER A 125 9.04 -0.35 3.73
C SER A 125 8.07 -0.42 4.91
N CYS A 126 7.73 -1.65 5.30
CA CYS A 126 6.68 -1.95 6.28
C CYS A 126 6.91 -1.36 7.68
N ASP A 127 8.16 -1.13 8.08
CA ASP A 127 8.49 -0.57 9.39
C ASP A 127 8.69 0.96 9.40
N PHE A 128 8.24 1.67 8.35
CA PHE A 128 8.35 3.12 8.27
C PHE A 128 7.40 3.82 9.27
N GLY A 129 7.86 3.98 10.51
CA GLY A 129 7.02 4.41 11.65
C GLY A 129 6.32 5.76 11.46
N THR A 130 6.92 6.72 10.75
CA THR A 130 6.27 8.01 10.46
C THR A 130 5.01 7.83 9.60
N ALA A 131 5.02 6.90 8.64
CA ALA A 131 3.85 6.62 7.81
C ALA A 131 2.72 6.04 8.65
N TRP A 132 2.99 5.01 9.45
CA TRP A 132 2.01 4.46 10.39
C TRP A 132 1.42 5.52 11.31
N ASN A 133 2.26 6.37 11.92
CA ASN A 133 1.78 7.40 12.84
C ASN A 133 0.92 8.47 12.15
N SER A 134 1.26 8.87 10.91
CA SER A 134 0.45 9.80 10.12
C SER A 134 -0.93 9.21 9.82
N ARG A 135 -1.00 7.93 9.45
CA ARG A 135 -2.28 7.23 9.23
C ARG A 135 -3.12 7.15 10.51
N LYS A 136 -2.50 6.76 11.64
CA LYS A 136 -3.17 6.76 12.96
C LYS A 136 -3.81 8.11 13.26
N PHE A 137 -3.08 9.20 13.03
CA PHE A 137 -3.56 10.55 13.29
C PHE A 137 -4.79 10.90 12.44
N ILE A 138 -4.74 10.67 11.13
CA ILE A 138 -5.85 10.96 10.20
C ILE A 138 -7.08 10.12 10.55
N VAL A 139 -6.90 8.81 10.78
CA VAL A 139 -8.01 7.90 11.11
C VAL A 139 -8.67 8.28 12.44
N LEU A 140 -7.88 8.65 13.46
CA LEU A 140 -8.41 9.13 14.76
C LEU A 140 -9.16 10.46 14.65
N LYS A 141 -8.75 11.34 13.75
CA LYS A 141 -9.44 12.61 13.53
C LYS A 141 -10.81 12.40 12.88
N LYS A 142 -10.90 11.46 11.95
CA LYS A 142 -12.13 11.20 11.18
C LYS A 142 -13.10 10.25 11.89
N GLN A 143 -12.62 9.28 12.66
CA GLN A 143 -13.43 8.32 13.42
C GLN A 143 -14.45 7.52 12.57
N LEU A 144 -14.21 7.34 11.27
CA LEU A 144 -15.09 6.56 10.41
C LEU A 144 -14.69 5.09 10.46
N LEU A 145 -15.65 4.22 10.76
CA LEU A 145 -15.44 2.77 10.85
C LEU A 145 -14.76 2.16 9.61
N PRO A 146 -15.13 2.53 8.36
CA PRO A 146 -14.48 1.99 7.17
C PRO A 146 -12.96 2.19 7.15
N MET A 147 -12.45 3.35 7.59
CA MET A 147 -10.99 3.56 7.56
C MET A 147 -10.27 2.68 8.60
N PHE A 148 -10.90 2.38 9.75
CA PHE A 148 -10.31 1.41 10.67
C PHE A 148 -10.23 0.02 10.05
N ILE A 149 -11.23 -0.37 9.26
CA ILE A 149 -11.19 -1.62 8.49
C ILE A 149 -10.08 -1.57 7.43
N ASP A 150 -9.93 -0.45 6.72
CA ASP A 150 -8.83 -0.28 5.75
C ASP A 150 -7.44 -0.41 6.41
N GLU A 151 -7.27 0.08 7.65
CA GLU A 151 -6.03 -0.10 8.40
C GLU A 151 -5.79 -1.57 8.82
N LEU A 152 -6.85 -2.33 9.12
CA LEU A 152 -6.75 -3.77 9.36
C LEU A 152 -6.37 -4.52 8.08
N LEU A 153 -6.98 -4.17 6.94
CA LEU A 153 -6.63 -4.77 5.65
C LEU A 153 -5.19 -4.46 5.25
N LEU A 154 -4.75 -3.20 5.39
CA LEU A 154 -3.37 -2.81 5.11
C LEU A 154 -2.36 -3.54 5.99
N SER A 155 -2.64 -3.65 7.30
CA SER A 155 -1.74 -4.38 8.20
C SER A 155 -1.72 -5.88 7.91
N ALA A 156 -2.84 -6.50 7.53
CA ALA A 156 -2.88 -7.90 7.11
C ALA A 156 -2.08 -8.13 5.82
N LEU A 157 -2.24 -7.27 4.82
CA LEU A 157 -1.46 -7.30 3.58
C LEU A 157 0.05 -7.18 3.84
N ILE A 158 0.45 -6.32 4.77
CA ILE A 158 1.87 -6.20 5.13
C ILE A 158 2.38 -7.46 5.83
N LEU A 159 1.56 -8.07 6.68
CA LEU A 159 1.93 -9.28 7.41
C LEU A 159 2.01 -10.52 6.50
N SER A 160 1.33 -10.53 5.34
CA SER A 160 1.40 -11.67 4.40
C SER A 160 2.80 -11.88 3.81
N TYR A 161 3.59 -10.80 3.63
CA TYR A 161 4.99 -10.89 3.17
C TYR A 161 6.02 -10.51 4.25
N ALA A 162 5.62 -9.82 5.32
CA ALA A 162 6.48 -9.42 6.43
C ALA A 162 5.88 -9.83 7.80
N PRO A 163 5.74 -11.14 8.09
CA PRO A 163 5.02 -11.65 9.26
C PRO A 163 5.63 -11.24 10.61
N LYS A 164 6.90 -10.82 10.59
CA LYS A 164 7.66 -10.36 11.77
C LYS A 164 7.66 -8.83 11.95
N SER A 165 6.88 -8.07 11.17
CA SER A 165 6.82 -6.61 11.33
C SER A 165 6.14 -6.23 12.64
N GLU A 166 6.95 -5.79 13.60
CA GLU A 166 6.48 -5.25 14.88
C GLU A 166 5.58 -4.02 14.70
N ARG A 167 5.86 -3.20 13.67
CA ARG A 167 5.05 -2.00 13.38
C ARG A 167 3.64 -2.37 12.91
N ALA A 168 3.51 -3.35 12.01
CA ALA A 168 2.22 -3.84 11.54
C ALA A 168 1.40 -4.43 12.70
N TRP A 169 1.99 -5.30 13.52
CA TRP A 169 1.33 -5.88 14.70
C TRP A 169 0.95 -4.83 15.76
N SER A 170 1.82 -3.85 16.01
CA SER A 170 1.53 -2.74 16.92
C SER A 170 0.39 -1.86 16.41
N HIS A 171 0.36 -1.57 15.10
CA HIS A 171 -0.72 -0.81 14.48
C HIS A 171 -2.05 -1.55 14.55
N ARG A 172 -2.06 -2.84 14.21
CA ARG A 172 -3.24 -3.70 14.25
C ARG A 172 -3.87 -3.76 15.65
N ARG A 173 -3.07 -4.02 16.69
CA ARG A 173 -3.51 -4.00 18.09
C ARG A 173 -4.13 -2.65 18.48
N TRP A 174 -3.53 -1.56 18.02
CA TRP A 174 -4.05 -0.22 18.26
C TRP A 174 -5.42 -0.02 17.60
N VAL A 175 -5.61 -0.44 16.35
CA VAL A 175 -6.91 -0.35 15.66
C VAL A 175 -7.98 -1.12 16.42
N ILE A 176 -7.74 -2.40 16.73
CA ILE A 176 -8.70 -3.28 17.43
C ILE A 176 -9.07 -2.69 18.80
N HIS A 177 -8.08 -2.21 19.54
CA HIS A 177 -8.33 -1.55 20.83
C HIS A 177 -9.23 -0.32 20.67
N THR A 178 -9.00 0.48 19.64
CA THR A 178 -9.74 1.73 19.38
C THR A 178 -11.21 1.46 19.02
N ILE A 179 -11.50 0.39 18.28
CA ILE A 179 -12.87 0.03 17.84
C ILE A 179 -13.56 -1.00 18.74
N SER A 180 -13.00 -1.30 19.92
CA SER A 180 -13.48 -2.34 20.84
C SER A 180 -14.91 -2.14 21.37
N GLY A 181 -15.47 -0.94 21.26
CA GLY A 181 -16.88 -0.67 21.59
C GLY A 181 -17.86 -0.91 20.44
N ASN A 182 -17.39 -1.32 19.25
CA ASN A 182 -18.23 -1.47 18.07
C ASN A 182 -18.86 -2.88 17.98
N SER A 183 -20.10 -2.96 17.50
CA SER A 183 -20.82 -4.22 17.29
C SER A 183 -20.12 -5.21 16.36
N ILE A 184 -19.21 -4.75 15.49
CA ILE A 184 -18.45 -5.62 14.58
C ILE A 184 -17.24 -6.31 15.22
N LEU A 185 -16.90 -6.00 16.48
CA LEU A 185 -15.68 -6.49 17.13
C LEU A 185 -15.56 -8.02 17.08
N GLN A 186 -16.67 -8.75 17.25
CA GLN A 186 -16.66 -10.20 17.23
C GLN A 186 -16.16 -10.77 15.89
N GLN A 187 -16.64 -10.20 14.77
CA GLN A 187 -16.21 -10.60 13.42
C GLN A 187 -14.73 -10.28 13.20
N ILE A 188 -14.25 -9.15 13.75
CA ILE A 188 -12.84 -8.79 13.69
C ILE A 188 -11.99 -9.82 14.45
N ILE A 189 -12.38 -10.21 15.66
CA ILE A 189 -11.66 -11.21 16.47
C ILE A 189 -11.61 -12.58 15.77
N GLU A 190 -12.70 -12.98 15.11
CA GLU A 190 -12.73 -14.20 14.30
C GLU A 190 -11.72 -14.10 13.14
N GLY A 191 -11.73 -13.00 12.39
CA GLY A 191 -10.75 -12.73 11.34
C GLY A 191 -9.30 -12.63 11.84
N GLU A 192 -9.07 -12.15 13.08
CA GLU A 192 -7.73 -12.17 13.70
C GLU A 192 -7.21 -13.60 13.89
N SER A 193 -8.08 -14.51 14.30
CA SER A 193 -7.70 -15.91 14.54
C SER A 193 -7.26 -16.58 13.23
N GLU A 194 -8.06 -16.39 12.17
CA GLU A 194 -7.72 -16.88 10.83
C GLU A 194 -6.42 -16.29 10.29
N LEU A 195 -6.17 -14.99 10.51
CA LEU A 195 -4.93 -14.34 10.09
C LEU A 195 -3.72 -14.95 10.79
N VAL A 196 -3.80 -15.15 12.11
CA VAL A 196 -2.70 -15.74 12.91
C VAL A 196 -2.43 -17.17 12.49
N GLU A 197 -3.47 -17.97 12.22
CA GLU A 197 -3.34 -19.33 11.69
C GLU A 197 -2.60 -19.32 10.35
N LYS A 198 -3.02 -18.47 9.40
CA LYS A 198 -2.34 -18.33 8.10
C LYS A 198 -0.88 -17.92 8.23
N ILE A 199 -0.55 -17.01 9.15
CA ILE A 199 0.84 -16.56 9.35
C ILE A 199 1.69 -17.62 10.04
N ALA A 200 1.13 -18.40 10.96
CA ALA A 200 1.86 -19.43 11.71
C ALA A 200 2.20 -20.67 10.87
N GLU A 201 1.46 -20.90 9.78
CA GLU A 201 1.67 -22.01 8.86
C GLU A 201 2.71 -21.73 7.74
N VAL A 202 3.29 -20.52 7.70
CA VAL A 202 4.36 -20.10 6.77
C VAL A 202 5.75 -20.31 7.36
#